data_AF-A0A7I7U9V8-F1
#
_entry.id   AF-A0A7I7U9V8-F1
#
_cell.length_a   1.000
_cell.length_b   1.000
_cell.length_c   1.000
_cell.angle_alpha   90.00
_cell.angle_beta   90.00
_cell.angle_gamma   90.00
#
_symmetry.space_group_name_H-M   'P 1'
#
loop_
_entity.id
_entity.type
_entity.pdbx_description
1 polymer ?
#
loop_
_entity_poly.entity_id
_entity_poly.type
_entity_poly.pdbx_seq_one_letter_code
_entity_poly.pdbx_strand_id
1 'polypeptide(L)'
;MVRDSGHVIALDSAAMATSMTGRPHRRKERIPPGPAAKAAAAQLLQQHDTAKGIDQSRTPSTDSTVIDLSAYERAAQKRTIQ
;
A
#
# COMPACT_ATOMS: atom_id res chain seq x y z
N MET A 1 -3.35 0.48 43.30
CA MET A 1 -4.64 1.20 43.41
C MET A 1 -5.36 1.05 42.08
N VAL A 2 -6.41 0.21 42.03
CA VAL A 2 -7.19 -0.05 40.80
C VAL A 2 -8.15 1.13 40.62
N ARG A 3 -8.19 1.73 39.42
CA ARG A 3 -9.14 2.81 39.12
C ARG A 3 -10.52 2.19 38.95
N ASP A 4 -11.53 2.71 39.65
CA ASP A 4 -12.90 2.24 39.51
C ASP A 4 -13.37 2.38 38.04
N SER A 5 -14.14 1.40 37.57
CA SER A 5 -14.63 1.34 36.19
C SER A 5 -15.40 2.61 35.79
N GLY A 6 -16.18 3.16 36.72
CA GLY A 6 -16.92 4.41 36.51
C GLY A 6 -16.01 5.62 36.24
N HIS A 7 -14.84 5.69 36.89
CA HIS A 7 -13.89 6.77 36.66
C HIS A 7 -13.28 6.71 35.25
N VAL A 8 -12.96 5.50 34.77
CA VAL A 8 -12.42 5.31 33.41
C VAL A 8 -13.45 5.67 32.34
N ILE A 9 -14.71 5.27 32.52
CA ILE A 9 -15.81 5.58 31.59
C ILE A 9 -16.08 7.08 31.54
N ALA A 10 -16.07 7.75 32.69
CA ALA A 10 -16.27 9.19 32.75
C ALA A 10 -15.14 9.95 32.04
N LEU A 11 -13.89 9.51 32.25
CA LEU A 11 -12.73 10.09 31.58
C LEU A 11 -12.79 9.90 30.05
N ASP A 12 -13.14 8.69 29.59
CA ASP A 12 -13.28 8.38 28.16
C ASP A 12 -14.42 9.20 27.52
N SER A 13 -15.56 9.30 28.19
CA SER A 13 -16.70 10.11 27.74
C SER A 13 -16.33 11.59 27.62
N ALA A 14 -15.59 12.13 28.60
CA ALA A 14 -15.10 13.50 28.56
C ALA A 14 -14.09 13.71 27.42
N ALA A 15 -13.15 12.77 27.22
CA ALA A 15 -12.19 12.83 26.14
C ALA A 15 -12.89 12.85 24.77
N MET A 16 -13.86 11.96 24.54
CA MET A 16 -14.62 11.92 23.30
C MET A 16 -15.44 13.20 23.07
N ALA A 17 -16.09 13.73 24.12
CA ALA A 17 -16.88 14.95 24.02
C ALA A 17 -16.04 16.21 23.73
N THR A 18 -14.78 16.24 24.17
CA THR A 18 -13.85 17.36 23.90
C THR A 18 -13.14 17.24 22.55
N SER A 19 -13.25 16.10 21.86
CA SER A 19 -12.64 15.93 20.55
C SER A 19 -13.32 16.84 19.53
N MET A 20 -12.57 17.81 19.01
CA MET A 20 -13.08 18.75 18.01
C MET A 20 -13.05 18.08 16.63
N THR A 21 -14.15 17.42 16.26
CA THR A 21 -14.36 16.81 14.93
C THR A 21 -14.98 17.78 13.92
N GLY A 22 -14.98 19.08 14.22
CA GLY A 22 -15.50 20.12 13.33
C GLY A 22 -14.70 20.28 12.04
N ARG A 23 -15.19 21.15 11.15
CA ARG A 23 -14.49 21.49 9.90
C ARG A 23 -13.07 22.00 10.24
N PRO A 24 -12.00 21.37 9.71
CA PRO A 24 -10.64 21.87 9.91
C PRO A 24 -10.52 23.32 9.45
N HIS A 25 -9.66 24.10 10.08
CA HIS A 25 -9.36 25.46 9.61
C HIS A 25 -8.95 25.44 8.13
N ARG A 26 -9.31 26.47 7.34
CA ARG A 26 -9.08 26.55 5.88
C ARG A 26 -7.66 26.15 5.46
N ARG A 27 -6.62 26.53 6.23
CA ARG A 27 -5.20 26.18 5.97
C ARG A 27 -4.86 24.69 6.15
N LYS A 28 -5.71 23.94 6.85
CA LYS A 28 -5.57 22.51 7.20
C LYS A 28 -6.56 21.62 6.45
N GLU A 29 -7.43 22.19 5.63
CA GLU A 29 -8.29 21.43 4.73
C GLU A 29 -7.47 20.77 3.63
N ARG A 30 -7.80 19.53 3.29
CA ARG A 30 -7.20 18.84 2.14
C ARG A 30 -7.72 19.48 0.87
N ILE A 31 -6.82 20.00 0.03
CA ILE A 31 -7.18 20.54 -1.28
C ILE A 31 -7.35 19.36 -2.26
N PRO A 32 -8.52 19.20 -2.91
CA PRO A 32 -8.69 18.15 -3.92
C PRO A 32 -7.69 18.33 -5.08
N PRO A 33 -7.27 17.24 -5.75
CA PRO A 33 -6.40 17.34 -6.91
C PRO A 33 -7.08 18.18 -8.01
N GLY A 34 -6.31 19.08 -8.62
CA GLY A 34 -6.78 19.92 -9.72
C GLY A 34 -7.11 19.11 -10.99
N PRO A 35 -7.77 19.74 -11.97
CA PRO A 35 -8.17 19.08 -13.22
C PRO A 35 -6.98 18.49 -13.98
N ALA A 36 -5.85 19.20 -14.03
CA ALA A 36 -4.62 18.71 -14.66
C ALA A 36 -4.08 17.44 -13.99
N ALA A 37 -4.09 17.39 -12.64
CA ALA A 37 -3.65 16.21 -11.89
C ALA A 37 -4.56 15.00 -12.14
N LYS A 38 -5.88 15.22 -12.24
CA LYS A 38 -6.83 14.17 -12.60
C LYS A 38 -6.63 13.65 -14.02
N ALA A 39 -6.38 14.55 -14.99
CA ALA A 39 -6.11 14.17 -16.38
C ALA A 39 -4.83 13.34 -16.51
N ALA A 40 -3.75 13.76 -15.84
CA ALA A 40 -2.50 12.99 -15.80
C ALA A 40 -2.70 11.59 -15.19
N ALA A 41 -3.47 11.48 -14.10
CA ALA A 41 -3.78 10.19 -13.49
C ALA A 41 -4.56 9.27 -14.44
N ALA A 42 -5.51 9.81 -15.21
CA ALA A 42 -6.25 9.04 -16.22
C ALA A 42 -5.33 8.53 -17.34
N GLN A 43 -4.36 9.32 -17.79
CA GLN A 43 -3.36 8.90 -18.78
C GLN A 43 -2.49 7.74 -18.25
N LEU A 44 -2.02 7.82 -17.00
CA LEU A 44 -1.23 6.75 -16.38
C LEU A 44 -2.03 5.45 -16.21
N LEU A 45 -3.29 5.55 -15.80
CA LEU A 45 -4.20 4.39 -15.71
C LEU A 45 -4.39 3.72 -17.07
N GLN A 46 -4.65 4.53 -18.12
CA GLN A 46 -4.82 4.01 -19.47
C GLN A 46 -3.53 3.35 -19.99
N GLN A 47 -2.36 3.94 -19.72
CA GLN A 47 -1.07 3.32 -20.06
C GLN A 47 -0.88 1.97 -19.36
N HIS A 48 -1.23 1.88 -18.07
CA HIS A 48 -1.14 0.62 -17.32
C HIS A 48 -2.09 -0.46 -17.86
N ASP A 49 -3.31 -0.10 -18.23
CA ASP A 49 -4.28 -1.04 -18.82
C ASP A 49 -3.86 -1.48 -20.23
N THR A 50 -3.30 -0.57 -21.04
CA THR A 50 -2.74 -0.94 -22.35
C THR A 50 -1.49 -1.81 -22.23
N ALA A 51 -0.61 -1.55 -21.26
CA ALA A 51 0.55 -2.38 -20.91
C ALA A 51 0.18 -3.76 -20.34
N LYS A 52 -1.10 -3.99 -20.02
CA LYS A 52 -1.64 -5.31 -19.69
C LYS A 52 -1.90 -6.18 -20.93
N GLY A 53 -2.04 -5.55 -22.11
CA GLY A 53 -2.27 -6.22 -23.40
C GLY A 53 -1.05 -6.27 -24.31
N ILE A 54 -0.02 -5.45 -24.06
CA ILE A 54 1.31 -5.68 -24.61
C ILE A 54 1.93 -6.71 -23.68
N ASP A 55 2.19 -7.90 -24.20
CA ASP A 55 3.07 -8.90 -23.62
C ASP A 55 4.35 -8.18 -23.16
N GLN A 56 4.36 -7.71 -21.91
CA GLN A 56 5.60 -7.50 -21.19
C GLN A 56 6.20 -8.87 -21.26
N SER A 57 7.14 -9.04 -22.20
CA SER A 57 8.07 -10.15 -22.26
C SER A 57 8.32 -10.53 -20.82
N ARG A 58 7.64 -11.59 -20.39
CA ARG A 58 7.62 -12.00 -19.01
C ARG A 58 9.07 -12.36 -18.78
N THR A 59 9.85 -11.44 -18.20
CA THR A 59 10.75 -11.90 -17.18
C THR A 59 9.82 -12.65 -16.24
N PRO A 60 9.96 -13.98 -16.08
CA PRO A 60 9.09 -14.71 -15.19
C PRO A 60 9.25 -14.04 -13.82
N SER A 61 8.28 -13.20 -13.48
CA SER A 61 8.17 -12.58 -12.18
C SER A 61 8.12 -13.74 -11.22
N THR A 62 9.12 -13.80 -10.34
CA THR A 62 9.33 -14.77 -9.27
C THR A 62 8.22 -14.66 -8.20
N ASP A 63 6.97 -14.43 -8.61
CA ASP A 63 5.82 -14.16 -7.76
C ASP A 63 5.06 -15.45 -7.41
N SER A 64 5.49 -16.59 -7.95
CA SER A 64 5.40 -17.87 -7.23
C SER A 64 6.83 -18.28 -6.87
N THR A 65 7.25 -18.03 -5.64
CA THR A 65 8.55 -18.49 -5.11
C THR A 65 8.58 -20.01 -4.88
N VAL A 66 7.98 -20.79 -5.79
CA VAL A 66 8.30 -22.21 -5.91
C VAL A 66 9.58 -22.27 -6.73
N ILE A 67 10.70 -22.15 -6.01
CA ILE A 67 12.01 -22.39 -6.58
C ILE A 67 12.07 -23.88 -6.89
N ASP A 68 12.11 -24.25 -8.17
CA ASP A 68 12.42 -25.61 -8.58
C ASP A 68 13.87 -25.93 -8.17
N LEU A 69 14.02 -26.59 -7.01
CA LEU A 69 15.31 -26.94 -6.44
C LEU A 69 16.13 -27.85 -7.37
N SER A 70 15.46 -28.64 -8.24
CA SER A 70 16.14 -29.48 -9.22
C SER A 70 16.78 -28.67 -10.36
N ALA A 71 16.18 -27.53 -10.71
CA ALA A 71 16.76 -26.59 -11.67
C ALA A 71 17.97 -25.86 -11.07
N TYR A 72 17.89 -25.49 -9.78
CA TYR A 72 19.00 -24.89 -9.06
C TYR A 72 20.20 -25.84 -8.93
N GLU A 73 19.98 -27.10 -8.57
CA GLU A 73 21.05 -28.10 -8.40
C GLU A 73 21.85 -28.33 -9.69
N ARG A 74 21.16 -28.53 -10.83
CA ARG A 74 21.79 -28.69 -12.15
C ARG A 74 22.62 -27.48 -12.56
N ALA A 75 22.19 -26.27 -12.20
CA ALA A 75 22.93 -25.04 -12.47
C ALA A 75 24.17 -24.90 -11.56
N ALA A 76 24.08 -25.34 -10.31
CA ALA A 76 25.19 -25.34 -9.37
C ALA A 76 26.30 -26.34 -9.78
N GLN A 77 25.94 -27.56 -10.20
CA GLN A 77 26.90 -28.59 -10.63
C GLN A 77 27.72 -28.14 -11.85
N LYS A 78 27.13 -27.40 -12.79
CA LYS A 78 27.85 -26.86 -13.96
C LYS A 78 28.91 -25.80 -13.61
N ARG A 79 28.86 -25.22 -12.40
CA ARG A 79 29.89 -24.28 -11.90
C ARG A 79 31.06 -24.98 -11.23
N THR A 80 30.93 -26.24 -10.85
CA THR A 80 31.95 -26.99 -10.09
C THR A 80 32.87 -27.83 -10.98
N ILE A 81 32.93 -27.55 -12.28
CA ILE A 81 33.91 -28.17 -13.18
C ILE A 81 35.20 -27.35 -13.07
N GLN A 82 36.10 -27.79 -12.18
CA GLN A 82 37.55 -27.64 -12.34
C GLN A 82 38.09 -28.93 -12.95
#